data_AF-A0AAW5KQE1-F1
#
_entry.id   AF-A0AAW5KQE1-F1
#
_cell.length_a   1.000
_cell.length_b   1.000
_cell.length_c   1.000
_cell.angle_alpha   90.00
_cell.angle_beta   90.00
_cell.angle_gamma   90.00
#
_symmetry.space_group_name_H-M   'P 1'
#
loop_
_entity.id
_entity.type
_entity.pdbx_description
1 polymer ?
#
loop_
_entity_poly.entity_id
_entity_poly.type
_entity_poly.pdbx_seq_one_letter_code
_entity_poly.pdbx_strand_id
1 'polypeptide(L)'
;MLARIIQGKRLKPLPKIKKMGKFEKEQFSNLKEAHPEAETQVSVKPMDSNGNAMRNGGNYLDGIALDSDGNHFIEEYKASQTAPYTSNQKANGFDTGALNKDLVVTGEGGGVFKPVDVIPEGTPINTIRGK
;
A
#
# COMPACT_ATOMS: atom_id res chain seq x y z
N MET A 1 -27.20 -44.33 -6.48
CA MET A 1 -25.95 -43.93 -7.13
C MET A 1 -25.53 -42.59 -6.55
N LEU A 2 -24.43 -42.57 -5.79
CA LEU A 2 -23.88 -41.36 -5.15
C LEU A 2 -23.38 -40.36 -6.21
N ALA A 3 -23.61 -39.07 -5.99
CA ALA A 3 -22.76 -38.01 -6.53
C ALA A 3 -22.47 -36.97 -5.43
N ARG A 4 -21.17 -36.65 -5.33
CA ARG A 4 -20.45 -36.11 -4.17
C ARG A 4 -20.82 -34.69 -3.76
N ILE A 5 -20.72 -34.46 -2.45
CA ILE A 5 -20.47 -33.20 -1.78
C ILE A 5 -19.26 -32.48 -2.41
N ILE A 6 -19.40 -31.19 -2.71
CA ILE A 6 -18.27 -30.24 -2.69
C ILE A 6 -18.67 -29.08 -1.78
N GLN A 7 -18.15 -29.11 -0.55
CA GLN A 7 -18.06 -27.96 0.32
C GLN A 7 -17.01 -26.98 -0.21
N GLY A 8 -17.28 -25.68 -0.08
CA GLY A 8 -16.27 -24.71 0.33
C GLY A 8 -15.46 -24.02 -0.77
N LYS A 9 -15.97 -22.90 -1.27
CA LYS A 9 -15.17 -21.68 -1.41
C LYS A 9 -15.96 -20.51 -0.86
N ARG A 10 -15.75 -20.21 0.43
CA ARG A 10 -16.16 -18.93 1.00
C ARG A 10 -15.32 -17.88 0.27
N LEU A 11 -15.92 -17.11 -0.63
CA LEU A 11 -15.26 -15.95 -1.22
C LEU A 11 -14.73 -15.11 -0.05
N LYS A 12 -13.40 -14.92 0.01
CA LYS A 12 -12.85 -13.95 0.97
C LYS A 12 -13.50 -12.61 0.62
N PRO A 13 -14.02 -11.86 1.61
CA PRO A 13 -14.51 -10.52 1.33
C PRO A 13 -13.38 -9.76 0.64
N LEU A 14 -13.69 -9.14 -0.51
CA LEU A 14 -12.77 -8.21 -1.17
C LEU A 14 -12.24 -7.26 -0.09
N PRO A 15 -10.93 -6.96 -0.07
CA PRO A 15 -10.39 -6.02 0.90
C PRO A 15 -11.24 -4.75 0.85
N LYS A 16 -11.64 -4.23 2.02
CA LYS A 16 -12.38 -2.97 2.09
C LYS A 16 -11.46 -1.86 1.61
N ILE A 17 -11.51 -1.55 0.32
CA ILE A 17 -10.78 -0.45 -0.28
C ILE A 17 -11.29 0.83 0.39
N LYS A 18 -10.40 1.62 1.00
CA LYS A 18 -10.75 2.93 1.55
C LYS A 18 -11.36 3.77 0.43
N LYS A 19 -12.48 4.43 0.70
CA LYS A 19 -13.07 5.36 -0.27
C LYS A 19 -12.14 6.56 -0.42
N MET A 20 -11.45 6.65 -1.56
CA MET A 20 -10.58 7.77 -1.88
C MET A 20 -11.38 9.05 -2.15
N GLY A 21 -10.86 10.19 -1.69
CA GLY A 21 -11.36 11.52 -2.01
C GLY A 21 -11.10 11.88 -3.49
N LYS A 22 -11.73 12.97 -3.97
CA LYS A 22 -11.56 13.42 -5.37
C LYS A 22 -10.09 13.70 -5.71
N PHE A 23 -9.38 14.39 -4.83
CA PHE A 23 -7.96 14.71 -5.00
C PHE A 23 -7.08 13.43 -5.07
N GLU A 24 -7.23 12.52 -4.10
CA GLU A 24 -6.48 11.25 -4.08
C GLU A 24 -6.70 10.44 -5.37
N LYS A 25 -7.95 10.39 -5.88
CA LYS A 25 -8.28 9.70 -7.13
C LYS A 25 -7.60 10.32 -8.35
N GLU A 26 -7.57 11.65 -8.41
CA GLU A 26 -6.94 12.38 -9.51
C GLU A 26 -5.43 12.16 -9.51
N GLN A 27 -4.77 12.25 -8.35
CA GLN A 27 -3.33 11.99 -8.26
C GLN A 27 -3.00 10.54 -8.61
N PHE A 28 -3.76 9.56 -8.11
CA PHE A 28 -3.55 8.17 -8.49
C PHE A 28 -3.79 7.91 -9.98
N SER A 29 -4.76 8.59 -10.61
CA SER A 29 -4.97 8.49 -12.05
C SER A 29 -3.73 8.97 -12.82
N ASN A 30 -3.11 10.07 -12.40
CA ASN A 30 -1.89 10.59 -13.02
C ASN A 30 -0.72 9.62 -12.81
N LEU A 31 -0.57 9.07 -11.60
CA LEU A 31 0.44 8.05 -11.32
C LEU A 31 0.24 6.83 -12.24
N LYS A 32 -0.99 6.34 -12.37
CA LYS A 32 -1.32 5.16 -13.20
C LYS A 32 -1.12 5.40 -14.69
N GLU A 33 -1.26 6.64 -15.16
CA GLU A 33 -0.95 7.03 -16.54
C GLU A 33 0.56 6.97 -16.82
N ALA A 34 1.38 7.44 -15.88
CA ALA A 34 2.84 7.40 -15.99
C ALA A 34 3.44 6.01 -15.70
N HIS A 35 2.82 5.26 -14.78
CA HIS A 35 3.24 3.96 -14.27
C HIS A 35 2.04 2.99 -14.34
N PRO A 36 1.81 2.31 -15.48
CA PRO A 36 0.66 1.42 -15.66
C PRO A 36 0.55 0.28 -14.64
N GLU A 37 1.65 -0.09 -13.99
CA GLU A 37 1.71 -1.08 -12.91
C GLU A 37 1.39 -0.52 -11.53
N ALA A 38 1.23 0.79 -11.39
CA ALA A 38 1.01 1.45 -10.10
C ALA A 38 -0.26 0.95 -9.41
N GLU A 39 -0.21 0.77 -8.10
CA GLU A 39 -1.35 0.27 -7.32
C GLU A 39 -1.70 1.21 -6.18
N THR A 40 -2.98 1.22 -5.81
CA THR A 40 -3.48 2.01 -4.68
C THR A 40 -4.10 1.09 -3.65
N GLN A 41 -4.14 1.55 -2.41
CA GLN A 41 -4.71 0.84 -1.27
C GLN A 41 -4.04 -0.53 -1.04
N VAL A 42 -2.74 -0.61 -1.34
CA VAL A 42 -1.93 -1.80 -1.03
C VAL A 42 -1.74 -1.88 0.48
N SER A 43 -2.21 -2.98 1.08
CA SER A 43 -2.14 -3.17 2.53
C SER A 43 -0.76 -3.67 2.92
N VAL A 44 -0.12 -2.95 3.83
CA VAL A 44 1.24 -3.22 4.29
C VAL A 44 1.33 -3.24 5.81
N LYS A 45 2.34 -3.90 6.34
CA LYS A 45 2.69 -3.87 7.77
C LYS A 45 4.20 -3.78 7.96
N PRO A 46 4.69 -3.20 9.08
CA PRO A 46 6.10 -3.29 9.40
C PRO A 46 6.58 -4.74 9.47
N MET A 47 7.82 -4.97 9.06
CA MET A 47 8.47 -6.26 9.15
C MET A 47 9.04 -6.49 10.56
N ASP A 48 8.91 -7.71 11.07
CA ASP A 48 9.58 -8.16 12.30
C ASP A 48 11.01 -8.67 12.03
N SER A 49 11.75 -8.96 13.10
CA SER A 49 13.13 -9.43 12.99
C SER A 49 13.30 -10.78 12.28
N ASN A 50 12.21 -11.51 12.06
CA ASN A 50 12.21 -12.80 11.36
C ASN A 50 11.77 -12.65 9.89
N GLY A 51 11.61 -11.43 9.38
CA GLY A 51 11.18 -11.16 8.02
C GLY A 51 9.67 -11.28 7.80
N ASN A 52 8.85 -11.34 8.85
CA ASN A 52 7.41 -11.49 8.73
C ASN A 52 6.67 -10.17 8.97
N ALA A 53 5.47 -10.04 8.42
CA ALA A 53 4.58 -8.94 8.78
C ALA A 53 4.24 -8.97 10.28
N MET A 54 4.45 -7.86 10.99
CA MET A 54 4.09 -7.74 12.40
C MET A 54 2.59 -8.02 12.64
N ARG A 55 2.25 -8.56 13.81
CA ARG A 55 0.85 -8.82 14.18
C ARG A 55 0.01 -7.53 14.21
N ASN A 56 0.57 -6.48 14.81
CA ASN A 56 -0.04 -5.17 14.97
C ASN A 56 0.58 -4.14 14.03
N GLY A 57 -0.11 -3.00 13.90
CA GLY A 57 0.24 -1.97 12.92
C GLY A 57 -0.38 -2.25 11.57
N GLY A 58 0.06 -1.46 10.60
CA GLY A 58 -0.37 -1.56 9.21
C GLY A 58 -0.92 -0.28 8.65
N ASN A 59 -0.80 -0.16 7.34
CA ASN A 59 -1.17 1.01 6.59
C ASN A 59 -1.71 0.59 5.21
N TYR A 60 -2.35 1.53 4.53
CA TYR A 60 -2.68 1.41 3.11
C TYR A 60 -1.84 2.44 2.37
N LEU A 61 -1.12 2.00 1.35
CA LEU A 61 -0.37 2.90 0.47
C LEU A 61 -1.35 3.62 -0.46
N ASP A 62 -1.30 4.95 -0.51
CA ASP A 62 -2.17 5.72 -1.40
C ASP A 62 -1.78 5.52 -2.88
N GLY A 63 -0.48 5.45 -3.16
CA GLY A 63 0.08 5.00 -4.44
C GLY A 63 1.43 4.30 -4.23
N ILE A 64 1.68 3.24 -4.98
CA ILE A 64 3.00 2.60 -5.09
C ILE A 64 3.24 2.20 -6.54
N ALA A 65 4.47 2.40 -7.01
CA ALA A 65 4.91 2.08 -8.36
C ALA A 65 6.39 1.70 -8.37
N LEU A 66 6.90 1.34 -9.56
CA LEU A 66 8.31 1.07 -9.79
C LEU A 66 8.92 2.19 -10.64
N ASP A 67 10.14 2.60 -10.31
CA ASP A 67 10.94 3.46 -11.18
C ASP A 67 11.49 2.66 -12.39
N SER A 68 12.24 3.35 -13.27
CA SER A 68 12.81 2.73 -14.47
C SER A 68 13.83 1.61 -14.18
N ASP A 69 14.41 1.60 -12.98
CA ASP A 69 15.37 0.60 -12.52
C ASP A 69 14.68 -0.54 -11.76
N GLY A 70 13.35 -0.47 -11.58
CA GLY A 70 12.56 -1.45 -10.85
C GLY A 70 12.56 -1.26 -9.34
N ASN A 71 13.01 -0.10 -8.84
CA ASN A 71 12.94 0.21 -7.42
C ASN A 71 11.56 0.76 -7.06
N HIS A 72 11.10 0.44 -5.85
CA HIS A 72 9.87 0.98 -5.31
C HIS A 72 9.96 2.48 -5.08
N PHE A 73 8.86 3.19 -5.31
CA PHE A 73 8.59 4.48 -4.68
C PHE A 73 7.11 4.57 -4.29
N ILE A 74 6.83 5.38 -3.27
CA ILE A 74 5.49 5.55 -2.71
C ILE A 74 5.03 6.98 -2.96
N GLU A 75 3.79 7.16 -3.38
CA GLU A 75 3.11 8.45 -3.32
C GLU A 75 2.12 8.47 -2.16
N GLU A 76 2.22 9.51 -1.32
CA GLU A 76 1.30 9.77 -0.22
C GLU A 76 0.51 11.03 -0.53
N TYR A 77 -0.82 10.94 -0.52
CA TYR A 77 -1.69 12.05 -0.89
C TYR A 77 -2.24 12.75 0.34
N LYS A 78 -1.97 14.05 0.45
CA LYS A 78 -2.52 14.90 1.52
C LYS A 78 -3.47 15.91 0.92
N ALA A 79 -4.71 15.95 1.40
CA ALA A 79 -5.74 16.82 0.83
C ALA A 79 -5.47 18.33 0.98
N SER A 80 -4.52 18.75 1.83
CA SER A 80 -4.11 20.14 1.99
C SER A 80 -2.61 20.31 2.27
N GLN A 81 -2.12 21.53 2.10
CA GLN A 81 -0.73 21.91 2.35
C GLN A 81 -0.25 21.58 3.76
N THR A 82 -1.14 21.67 4.75
CA THR A 82 -0.79 21.52 6.18
C THR A 82 -1.25 20.20 6.78
N ALA A 83 -1.92 19.33 6.00
CA ALA A 83 -2.42 18.05 6.52
C ALA A 83 -1.26 17.18 7.03
N PRO A 84 -1.25 16.80 8.32
CA PRO A 84 -0.16 16.04 8.90
C PRO A 84 -0.24 14.56 8.51
N TYR A 85 0.88 13.85 8.66
CA TYR A 85 0.83 12.40 8.78
C TYR A 85 0.06 12.00 10.04
N THR A 86 -0.81 11.00 9.92
CA THR A 86 -1.53 10.43 11.06
C THR A 86 -0.55 9.72 12.00
N SER A 87 -0.87 9.60 13.28
CA SER A 87 -0.01 8.89 14.24
C SER A 87 0.31 7.46 13.81
N ASN A 88 -0.63 6.78 13.14
CA ASN A 88 -0.41 5.45 12.59
C ASN A 88 0.61 5.45 11.44
N GLN A 89 0.55 6.44 10.55
CA GLN A 89 1.54 6.59 9.47
C GLN A 89 2.95 6.83 10.05
N LYS A 90 3.07 7.69 11.06
CA LYS A 90 4.34 7.94 11.75
C LYS A 90 4.89 6.67 12.40
N ALA A 91 4.03 5.93 13.12
CA ALA A 91 4.43 4.66 13.75
C ALA A 91 4.91 3.60 12.74
N ASN A 92 4.33 3.60 11.54
CA ASN A 92 4.72 2.72 10.43
C ASN A 92 5.84 3.31 9.54
N GLY A 93 6.41 4.47 9.88
CA GLY A 93 7.65 4.97 9.27
C GLY A 93 7.53 5.95 8.11
N PHE A 94 6.40 6.63 7.94
CA PHE A 94 6.11 7.42 6.72
C PHE A 94 6.54 8.90 6.77
N ASP A 95 6.83 9.48 7.94
CA ASP A 95 6.93 10.94 8.12
C ASP A 95 8.34 11.52 7.95
N THR A 96 9.25 10.78 7.30
CA THR A 96 10.65 11.20 7.12
C THR A 96 11.05 11.47 5.66
N GLY A 97 10.12 11.33 4.71
CA GLY A 97 10.39 11.46 3.26
C GLY A 97 10.89 10.17 2.60
N ALA A 98 11.24 9.17 3.39
CA ALA A 98 11.44 7.79 2.99
C ALA A 98 10.91 6.85 4.10
N LEU A 99 10.74 5.56 3.80
CA LEU A 99 10.46 4.57 4.84
C LEU A 99 11.66 4.44 5.78
N ASN A 100 11.41 4.44 7.10
CA ASN A 100 12.44 4.21 8.13
C ASN A 100 12.47 2.78 8.67
N LYS A 101 11.81 1.85 7.96
CA LYS A 101 11.78 0.41 8.24
C LYS A 101 11.21 -0.33 7.03
N ASP A 102 11.55 -1.61 6.93
CA ASP A 102 10.94 -2.50 5.94
C ASP A 102 9.44 -2.69 6.21
N LEU A 103 8.67 -2.74 5.12
CA LEU A 103 7.26 -3.10 5.13
C LEU A 103 7.04 -4.39 4.35
N VAL A 104 6.08 -5.18 4.78
CA VAL A 104 5.61 -6.40 4.10
C VAL A 104 4.22 -6.16 3.56
N VAL A 105 3.98 -6.50 2.31
CA VAL A 105 2.65 -6.50 1.69
C VAL A 105 1.82 -7.64 2.26
N THR A 106 0.59 -7.37 2.68
CA THR A 106 -0.25 -8.33 3.43
C THR A 106 -1.61 -8.63 2.78
N GLY A 107 -1.99 -7.93 1.73
CA GLY A 107 -3.32 -8.05 1.08
C GLY A 107 -3.29 -8.63 -0.33
N GLU A 108 -4.34 -9.35 -0.70
CA GLU A 108 -4.62 -9.71 -2.10
C GLU A 108 -5.11 -8.47 -2.87
N GLY A 109 -4.73 -8.34 -4.15
CA GLY A 109 -5.22 -7.27 -5.02
C GLY A 109 -4.27 -6.09 -5.24
N GLY A 110 -3.03 -6.15 -4.76
CA GLY A 110 -2.00 -5.14 -5.02
C GLY A 110 -1.33 -5.27 -6.40
N GLY A 111 -2.03 -5.75 -7.43
CA GLY A 111 -1.46 -5.86 -8.78
C GLY A 111 -0.15 -6.64 -8.81
N VAL A 112 0.94 -5.99 -9.19
CA VAL A 112 2.30 -6.56 -9.20
C VAL A 112 2.89 -6.76 -7.79
N PHE A 113 2.41 -6.03 -6.79
CA PHE A 113 2.82 -6.11 -5.39
C PHE A 113 1.98 -7.18 -4.66
N LYS A 114 2.59 -8.34 -4.42
CA LYS A 114 1.94 -9.53 -3.87
C LYS A 114 2.14 -9.65 -2.36
N PRO A 115 1.25 -10.36 -1.65
CA PRO A 115 1.49 -10.72 -0.26
C PRO A 115 2.88 -11.34 -0.09
N VAL A 116 3.55 -11.00 1.01
CA VAL A 116 4.95 -11.34 1.37
C VAL A 116 6.04 -10.56 0.63
N ASP A 117 5.72 -9.74 -0.37
CA ASP A 117 6.71 -8.82 -0.94
C ASP A 117 7.18 -7.81 0.11
N VAL A 118 8.48 -7.52 0.07
CA VAL A 118 9.13 -6.55 0.96
C VAL A 118 9.32 -5.23 0.22
N ILE A 119 8.85 -4.15 0.84
CA ILE A 119 9.17 -2.78 0.44
C ILE A 119 10.28 -2.30 1.37
N PRO A 120 11.49 -2.09 0.87
CA PRO A 120 12.65 -1.84 1.72
C PRO A 120 12.58 -0.51 2.48
N GLU A 121 13.23 -0.47 3.64
CA GLU A 121 13.69 0.76 4.28
C GLU A 121 14.45 1.64 3.26
N GLY A 122 14.27 2.95 3.35
CA GLY A 122 14.84 3.90 2.41
C GLY A 122 14.01 4.10 1.13
N THR A 123 12.95 3.31 0.90
CA THR A 123 12.01 3.55 -0.22
C THR A 123 11.49 5.00 -0.16
N PRO A 124 11.65 5.79 -1.23
CA PRO A 124 11.20 7.18 -1.26
C PRO A 124 9.69 7.31 -1.04
N ILE A 125 9.29 8.34 -0.27
CA ILE A 125 7.89 8.72 -0.06
C ILE A 125 7.68 10.13 -0.60
N ASN A 126 7.08 10.21 -1.77
CA ASN A 126 6.71 11.46 -2.43
C ASN A 126 5.38 11.95 -1.87
N THR A 127 5.43 12.97 -1.01
CA THR A 127 4.21 13.57 -0.45
C THR A 127 3.63 14.59 -1.42
N ILE A 128 2.44 14.31 -1.97
CA ILE A 128 1.74 15.25 -2.86
C ILE A 128 0.62 15.92 -2.08
N ARG A 129 0.66 17.26 -2.04
CA ARG A 129 -0.23 18.08 -1.22
C ARG A 129 -1.21 18.87 -2.08
N GLY A 130 -2.50 18.72 -1.78
CA GLY A 130 -3.56 19.56 -2.31
C GLY A 130 -3.41 21.01 -1.87
N LYS A 131 -4.02 21.92 -2.63
CA LYS A 131 -4.02 23.36 -2.34
C LYS A 131 -4.81 23.66 -1.06
#